data_AF-A0ABD1QP60-F1
#
_entry.id   AF-A0ABD1QP60-F1
#
_cell.length_a   1.000
_cell.length_b   1.000
_cell.length_c   1.000
_cell.angle_alpha   90.00
_cell.angle_beta   90.00
_cell.angle_gamma   90.00
#
_symmetry.space_group_name_H-M   'P 1'
#
loop_
_entity.id
_entity.type
_entity.pdbx_description
1 polymer ?
#
loop_
_entity_poly.entity_id
_entity_poly.type
_entity_poly.pdbx_seq_one_letter_code
_entity_poly.pdbx_strand_id
1 'polypeptide(L)'
;MVHLKVPLEFIQVQIANVESKFDSAISELGEIKVEGRVKDGISHLTKVGSFEVDVSLEGSIILCRQVDQPGMIGKVGSILGEENVNVSFMSVGRIAPRKQAVMAIGVDEEPKQQSLKRIGEIPAVEEFVYLNL
;
A
#
# COMPACT_ATOMS: atom_id res chain seq x y z
N MET A 1 30.73 -10.20 -29.34
CA MET A 1 29.81 -10.65 -28.28
C MET A 1 29.19 -9.43 -27.63
N VAL A 2 27.93 -9.13 -27.91
CA VAL A 2 27.20 -8.02 -27.28
C VAL A 2 26.56 -8.56 -26.01
N HIS A 3 27.06 -8.18 -24.85
CA HIS A 3 26.41 -8.47 -23.56
C HIS A 3 25.25 -7.49 -23.39
N LEU A 4 24.06 -7.85 -23.90
CA LEU A 4 22.80 -7.27 -23.45
C LEU A 4 22.51 -7.81 -22.05
N LYS A 5 23.15 -7.25 -21.02
CA LYS A 5 22.67 -7.37 -19.64
C LYS A 5 21.68 -6.23 -19.41
N VAL A 6 20.49 -6.33 -19.99
CA VAL A 6 19.38 -5.49 -19.54
C VAL A 6 19.04 -6.03 -18.14
N PRO A 7 19.22 -5.25 -17.06
CA PRO A 7 18.82 -5.70 -15.74
C PRO A 7 17.31 -5.96 -15.73
N LEU A 8 16.87 -6.91 -14.92
CA LEU A 8 15.44 -7.17 -14.71
C LEU A 8 14.79 -5.89 -14.16
N GLU A 9 13.97 -5.21 -14.96
CA GLU A 9 13.39 -3.90 -14.59
C GLU A 9 12.16 -4.03 -13.66
N PHE A 10 11.36 -5.09 -13.84
CA PHE A 10 10.18 -5.36 -13.04
C PHE A 10 9.90 -6.86 -12.89
N ILE A 11 9.16 -7.20 -11.84
CA ILE A 11 8.58 -8.53 -11.62
C ILE A 11 7.08 -8.36 -11.44
N GLN A 12 6.30 -9.16 -12.17
CA GLN A 12 4.88 -9.31 -11.95
C GLN A 12 4.61 -10.70 -11.37
N VAL A 13 3.93 -10.75 -10.24
CA VAL A 13 3.52 -12.00 -9.60
C VAL A 13 2.00 -12.07 -9.61
N GLN A 14 1.49 -13.20 -10.08
CA GLN A 14 0.08 -13.49 -10.11
C GLN A 14 -0.17 -14.77 -9.32
N ILE A 15 -0.98 -14.67 -8.26
CA ILE A 15 -1.30 -15.79 -7.38
C ILE A 15 -2.80 -16.05 -7.49
N ALA A 16 -3.17 -17.27 -7.85
CA ALA A 16 -4.55 -17.70 -7.99
C ALA A 16 -4.93 -18.73 -6.92
N ASN A 17 -6.22 -18.81 -6.59
CA ASN A 17 -6.79 -19.79 -5.64
C ASN A 17 -6.21 -19.72 -4.22
N VAL A 18 -5.91 -18.51 -3.73
CA VAL A 18 -5.49 -18.28 -2.33
C VAL A 18 -6.39 -17.24 -1.68
N GLU A 19 -6.55 -17.32 -0.36
CA GLU A 19 -7.22 -16.28 0.42
C GLU A 19 -6.27 -15.06 0.60
N SER A 20 -6.80 -13.85 0.41
CA SER A 20 -6.08 -12.60 0.69
C SER A 20 -6.61 -11.97 1.96
N LYS A 21 -5.72 -11.33 2.74
CA LYS A 21 -6.14 -10.41 3.82
C LYS A 21 -6.42 -8.99 3.30
N PHE A 22 -6.23 -8.78 1.99
CA PHE A 22 -6.45 -7.52 1.29
C PHE A 22 -7.11 -7.85 -0.05
N ASP A 23 -8.43 -7.94 -0.06
CA ASP A 23 -9.24 -8.30 -1.23
C ASP A 23 -9.03 -7.34 -2.40
N SER A 24 -8.62 -6.11 -2.11
CA SER A 24 -8.23 -5.11 -3.12
C SER A 24 -7.12 -5.55 -4.07
N ALA A 25 -6.30 -6.54 -3.66
CA ALA A 25 -5.27 -7.10 -4.49
C ALA A 25 -5.81 -8.12 -5.52
N ILE A 26 -7.05 -8.60 -5.34
CA ILE A 26 -7.73 -9.59 -6.17
C ILE A 26 -8.38 -8.88 -7.37
N SER A 27 -8.12 -9.37 -8.57
CA SER A 27 -8.71 -8.89 -9.82
C SER A 27 -10.16 -9.38 -9.99
N GLU A 28 -10.88 -8.86 -10.99
CA GLU A 28 -12.22 -9.35 -11.35
C GLU A 28 -12.24 -10.85 -11.72
N LEU A 29 -11.08 -11.42 -12.07
CA LEU A 29 -10.91 -12.84 -12.40
C LEU A 29 -10.55 -13.70 -11.17
N GLY A 30 -10.47 -13.11 -9.97
CA GLY A 30 -10.11 -13.83 -8.74
C GLY A 30 -8.61 -14.02 -8.54
N GLU A 31 -7.78 -13.23 -9.24
CA GLU A 31 -6.33 -13.37 -9.24
C GLU A 31 -5.68 -12.25 -8.44
N ILE A 32 -4.78 -12.57 -7.51
CA ILE A 32 -3.98 -11.54 -6.85
C ILE A 32 -2.98 -10.99 -7.87
N LYS A 33 -3.07 -9.69 -8.14
CA LYS A 33 -2.16 -8.98 -9.06
C LYS A 33 -1.33 -7.96 -8.32
N VAL A 34 -0.01 -8.14 -8.30
CA VAL A 34 0.95 -7.16 -7.80
C VAL A 34 2.07 -6.96 -8.80
N GLU A 35 2.52 -5.71 -8.93
CA GLU A 35 3.66 -5.34 -9.78
C GLU A 35 4.63 -4.52 -8.95
N GLY A 36 5.92 -4.71 -9.17
CA GLY A 36 6.95 -3.91 -8.53
C GLY A 36 8.18 -3.72 -9.42
N ARG A 37 8.98 -2.72 -9.04
CA ARG A 37 10.23 -2.34 -9.73
C ARG A 37 11.30 -2.01 -8.71
N VAL A 38 12.57 -2.05 -9.11
CA VAL A 38 13.67 -1.54 -8.30
C VAL A 38 14.06 -0.16 -8.79
N LYS A 39 14.07 0.83 -7.89
CA LYS A 39 14.49 2.20 -8.17
C LYS A 39 15.63 2.56 -7.23
N ASP A 40 16.79 2.92 -7.78
CA ASP A 40 17.98 3.31 -7.01
C ASP A 40 18.40 2.25 -5.94
N GLY A 41 18.17 0.97 -6.23
CA GLY A 41 18.46 -0.15 -5.33
C GLY A 41 17.33 -0.51 -4.35
N ILE A 42 16.24 0.26 -4.33
CA ILE A 42 15.11 0.09 -3.42
C ILE A 42 13.92 -0.55 -4.15
N SER A 43 13.36 -1.62 -3.58
CA SER A 43 12.17 -2.27 -4.13
C SER A 43 10.95 -1.41 -3.91
N HIS A 44 10.18 -1.16 -4.97
CA HIS A 44 8.93 -0.43 -4.92
C HIS A 44 7.80 -1.30 -5.43
N LEU A 45 6.70 -1.33 -4.69
CA LEU A 45 5.42 -1.84 -5.18
C LEU A 45 4.77 -0.74 -6.02
N THR A 46 4.46 -1.06 -7.27
CA THR A 46 3.89 -0.13 -8.24
C THR A 46 2.43 -0.40 -8.54
N LYS A 47 1.92 -1.59 -8.20
CA LYS A 47 0.52 -1.94 -8.41
C LYS A 47 -0.01 -2.93 -7.38
N VAL A 48 -1.24 -2.72 -6.94
CA VAL A 48 -2.03 -3.67 -6.13
C VAL A 48 -3.42 -3.81 -6.76
N GLY A 49 -3.73 -5.00 -7.28
CA GLY A 49 -4.97 -5.25 -8.02
C GLY A 49 -5.14 -4.28 -9.19
N SER A 50 -6.13 -3.40 -9.07
CA SER A 50 -6.46 -2.35 -10.06
C SER A 50 -5.88 -0.97 -9.72
N PHE A 51 -5.15 -0.84 -8.61
CA PHE A 51 -4.62 0.44 -8.11
C PHE A 51 -3.14 0.58 -8.49
N GLU A 52 -2.80 1.65 -9.21
CA GLU A 52 -1.42 2.09 -9.40
C GLU A 52 -0.96 2.82 -8.13
N VAL A 53 0.19 2.42 -7.59
CA VAL A 53 0.78 2.96 -6.36
C VAL A 53 2.28 3.21 -6.55
N ASP A 54 2.93 3.90 -5.62
CA ASP A 54 4.39 4.00 -5.57
C ASP A 54 4.80 3.91 -4.10
N VAL A 55 5.18 2.70 -3.69
CA VAL A 55 5.37 2.34 -2.27
C VAL A 55 6.74 1.74 -2.13
N SER A 56 7.64 2.41 -1.41
CA SER A 56 8.92 1.79 -1.02
C SER A 56 8.63 0.60 -0.11
N LEU A 57 9.17 -0.57 -0.44
CA LEU A 57 9.03 -1.81 0.33
C LEU A 57 10.14 -1.90 1.39
N GLU A 58 10.19 -0.92 2.27
CA GLU A 58 11.16 -0.83 3.37
C GLU A 58 10.44 -0.44 4.67
N GLY A 59 10.90 -1.00 5.78
CA GLY A 59 10.39 -0.67 7.11
C GLY A 59 8.93 -1.07 7.31
N SER A 60 8.19 -0.21 8.01
CA SER A 60 6.80 -0.46 8.39
C SER A 60 5.83 0.21 7.42
N ILE A 61 4.88 -0.57 6.89
CA ILE A 61 3.89 -0.10 5.91
C ILE A 61 2.49 -0.32 6.43
N ILE A 62 1.67 0.72 6.39
CA ILE A 62 0.22 0.64 6.54
C ILE A 62 -0.42 0.73 5.15
N LEU A 63 -1.28 -0.23 4.83
CA LEU A 63 -2.12 -0.23 3.64
C LEU A 63 -3.58 -0.14 4.05
N CYS A 64 -4.28 0.85 3.50
CA CYS A 64 -5.72 0.98 3.63
C CYS A 64 -6.35 0.92 2.24
N ARG A 65 -7.44 0.18 2.06
CA ARG A 65 -8.41 0.49 1.00
C ARG A 65 -9.51 1.33 1.63
N GLN A 66 -9.87 2.42 0.97
CA GLN A 66 -10.90 3.34 1.44
C GLN A 66 -11.68 3.97 0.29
N VAL A 67 -12.80 4.60 0.63
CA VAL A 67 -13.44 5.59 -0.25
C VAL A 67 -12.62 6.89 -0.27
N ASP A 68 -12.26 7.38 -1.46
CA ASP A 68 -11.54 8.64 -1.68
C ASP A 68 -12.41 9.84 -1.27
N GLN A 69 -12.16 10.35 -0.07
CA GLN A 69 -12.91 11.49 0.47
C GLN A 69 -12.02 12.47 1.24
N PRO A 70 -12.41 13.76 1.30
CA PRO A 70 -11.68 14.78 2.04
C PRO A 70 -11.42 14.40 3.51
N GLY A 71 -10.23 14.77 3.98
CA GLY A 71 -9.82 14.60 5.37
C GLY A 71 -9.26 13.22 5.72
N MET A 72 -9.21 12.27 4.78
CA MET A 72 -8.70 10.92 5.06
C MET A 72 -7.22 10.91 5.48
N ILE A 73 -6.36 11.51 4.67
CA ILE A 73 -4.94 11.69 4.95
C ILE A 73 -4.73 12.39 6.29
N GLY A 74 -5.48 13.47 6.54
CA GLY A 74 -5.41 14.23 7.79
C GLY A 74 -5.78 13.40 9.02
N LYS A 75 -6.86 12.61 8.95
CA LYS A 75 -7.28 11.73 10.05
C LYS A 75 -6.20 10.70 10.40
N VAL A 76 -5.64 10.03 9.39
CA VAL A 76 -4.60 9.02 9.62
C VAL A 76 -3.31 9.67 10.14
N GLY A 77 -2.90 10.79 9.53
CA GLY A 77 -1.74 11.56 10.00
C GLY A 77 -1.88 12.04 11.44
N SER A 78 -3.07 12.50 11.85
CA SER A 78 -3.33 12.88 13.24
C SER A 78 -3.18 11.70 14.21
N ILE A 79 -3.72 10.53 13.88
CA ILE A 79 -3.62 9.34 14.74
C ILE A 79 -2.16 8.92 14.94
N LEU A 80 -1.35 8.95 13.87
CA LEU A 80 0.07 8.62 13.94
C LEU A 80 0.86 9.69 14.71
N GLY A 81 0.58 10.96 14.46
CA GLY A 81 1.23 12.09 15.12
C GLY A 81 0.93 12.19 16.62
N GLU A 82 -0.25 11.80 17.07
CA GLU A 82 -0.60 11.73 18.51
C GLU A 82 0.31 10.77 19.29
N GLU A 83 0.84 9.74 18.62
CA GLU A 83 1.79 8.78 19.20
C GLU A 83 3.25 9.06 18.82
N ASN A 84 3.52 10.23 18.22
CA ASN A 84 4.84 10.63 17.75
C ASN A 84 5.49 9.61 16.79
N VAL A 85 4.67 9.02 15.91
CA VAL A 85 5.14 8.15 14.82
C VAL A 85 5.36 9.01 13.58
N ASN A 86 6.56 8.97 13.01
CA ASN A 86 6.86 9.73 11.80
C ASN A 86 6.38 9.00 10.53
N VAL A 87 5.95 9.76 9.53
CA VAL A 87 5.55 9.24 8.21
C VAL A 87 6.68 9.50 7.23
N SER A 88 7.30 8.43 6.73
CA SER A 88 8.41 8.51 5.76
C SER A 88 7.92 8.78 4.34
N PHE A 89 6.79 8.19 3.97
CA PHE A 89 6.09 8.50 2.73
C PHE A 89 4.59 8.22 2.84
N MET A 90 3.82 8.84 1.94
CA MET A 90 2.42 8.52 1.74
C MET A 90 2.11 8.52 0.25
N SER A 91 1.47 7.46 -0.23
CA SER A 91 1.09 7.26 -1.62
C SER A 91 -0.38 6.88 -1.70
N VAL A 92 -1.12 7.48 -2.64
CA VAL A 92 -2.55 7.20 -2.83
C VAL A 92 -2.83 6.88 -4.29
N GLY A 93 -3.15 5.61 -4.54
CA GLY A 93 -3.65 5.13 -5.82
C GLY A 93 -5.17 5.12 -5.81
N ARG A 94 -5.83 5.79 -6.75
CA ARG A 94 -7.31 5.81 -6.84
C ARG A 94 -7.79 5.39 -8.22
N ILE A 95 -8.91 4.67 -8.25
CA ILE A 95 -9.56 4.29 -9.52
C ILE A 95 -10.13 5.55 -10.20
N ALA A 96 -10.83 6.38 -9.42
CA ALA A 96 -11.39 7.64 -9.86
C ALA A 96 -11.66 8.56 -8.65
N PRO A 97 -11.82 9.88 -8.85
CA PRO A 97 -12.22 10.78 -7.77
C PRO A 97 -13.51 10.30 -7.10
N ARG A 98 -13.57 10.33 -5.76
CA ARG A 98 -14.74 9.91 -4.96
C ARG A 98 -15.12 8.42 -5.11
N LYS A 99 -14.23 7.60 -5.66
CA LYS A 99 -14.34 6.13 -5.70
C LYS A 99 -13.29 5.52 -4.77
N GLN A 100 -13.09 4.21 -4.88
CA GLN A 100 -12.11 3.49 -4.09
C GLN A 100 -10.69 3.98 -4.37
N ALA A 101 -9.88 3.96 -3.32
CA ALA A 101 -8.45 4.24 -3.34
C ALA A 101 -7.72 3.30 -2.39
N VAL A 102 -6.46 3.03 -2.69
CA VAL A 102 -5.49 2.40 -1.79
C VAL A 102 -4.54 3.49 -1.33
N MET A 103 -4.48 3.70 -0.01
CA MET A 103 -3.48 4.54 0.63
C MET A 103 -2.41 3.66 1.25
N ALA A 104 -1.16 3.90 0.87
CA ALA A 104 0.02 3.28 1.43
C ALA A 104 0.82 4.32 2.22
N ILE A 105 1.24 3.96 3.42
CA ILE A 105 1.91 4.85 4.35
C ILE A 105 3.13 4.13 4.88
N GLY A 106 4.32 4.66 4.60
CA GLY A 106 5.54 4.26 5.26
C GLY A 106 5.69 5.00 6.57
N VAL A 107 6.04 4.28 7.64
CA VAL A 107 6.32 4.85 8.96
C VAL A 107 7.69 4.38 9.45
N ASP A 108 8.40 5.27 10.15
CA ASP A 108 9.75 4.99 10.63
C ASP A 108 9.73 4.07 11.86
N GLU A 109 8.69 4.17 12.68
CA GLU A 109 8.49 3.36 13.88
C GLU A 109 7.23 2.48 13.76
N GLU A 110 7.29 1.28 14.34
CA GLU A 110 6.11 0.43 14.49
C GLU A 110 5.03 1.15 15.32
N PRO A 111 3.85 1.44 14.75
CA PRO A 111 2.78 2.09 15.48
C PRO A 111 2.21 1.15 16.53
N LYS A 112 1.81 1.70 17.68
CA LYS A 112 1.12 0.91 18.71
C LYS A 112 -0.14 0.27 18.14
N GLN A 113 -0.46 -0.93 18.62
CA GLN A 113 -1.70 -1.67 18.31
C GLN A 113 -2.96 -0.80 18.38
N GLN A 114 -3.04 0.09 19.37
CA GLN A 114 -4.17 1.01 19.51
C GLN A 114 -4.30 1.98 18.32
N SER A 115 -3.20 2.50 17.79
CA SER A 115 -3.20 3.39 16.62
C SER A 115 -3.58 2.64 15.36
N LEU A 116 -3.02 1.45 15.14
CA LEU A 116 -3.40 0.59 14.02
C LEU A 116 -4.89 0.27 14.04
N LYS A 117 -5.43 -0.07 15.22
CA LYS A 117 -6.86 -0.30 15.43
C LYS A 117 -7.70 0.94 15.11
N ARG A 118 -7.32 2.11 15.63
CA ARG A 118 -8.02 3.38 15.37
C ARG A 118 -8.05 3.73 13.87
N ILE A 119 -6.98 3.43 13.14
CA ILE A 119 -6.92 3.66 11.69
C ILE A 119 -7.85 2.69 10.96
N GLY A 120 -7.80 1.39 11.29
CA GLY A 120 -8.66 0.37 10.68
C GLY A 120 -10.16 0.59 10.98
N GLU A 121 -10.50 1.24 12.08
CA GLU A 121 -11.89 1.57 12.47
C GLU A 121 -12.41 2.89 11.88
N ILE A 122 -11.60 3.62 11.09
CA ILE A 122 -12.08 4.82 10.39
C ILE A 122 -13.23 4.38 9.45
N PRO A 123 -14.44 4.98 9.52
CA PRO A 123 -15.61 4.47 8.80
C PRO A 123 -15.51 4.36 7.27
N ALA A 124 -14.54 5.05 6.66
CA ALA A 124 -14.31 5.00 5.22
C ALA A 124 -13.26 3.96 4.81
N VAL A 125 -12.54 3.38 5.77
CA VAL A 125 -11.59 2.29 5.55
C VAL A 125 -12.38 1.01 5.43
N GLU A 126 -12.23 0.35 4.29
CA GLU A 126 -12.91 -0.89 3.92
C GLU A 126 -12.00 -2.09 4.19
N GLU A 127 -10.69 -1.92 4.01
CA GLU A 127 -9.67 -2.92 4.31
C GLU A 127 -8.44 -2.26 4.92
N PHE A 128 -7.77 -2.97 5.83
CA PHE A 128 -6.60 -2.49 6.55
C PHE A 128 -5.59 -3.61 6.72
N VAL A 129 -4.33 -3.33 6.37
CA VAL A 129 -3.19 -4.23 6.60
C VAL A 129 -2.01 -3.43 7.12
N TYR A 130 -1.34 -3.99 8.11
CA TYR A 130 -0.03 -3.52 8.56
C TYR A 130 1.02 -4.58 8.21
N LEU A 131 2.13 -4.13 7.62
CA LEU A 131 3.27 -4.95 7.23
C LEU A 131 4.51 -4.41 7.93
N ASN A 132 5.30 -5.31 8.51
CA ASN A 132 6.62 -5.01 9.04
C ASN A 132 7.63 -5.77 8.18
N LEU A 133 8.41 -5.05 7.36
CA LEU A 133 9.31 -5.59 6.34
C LEU A 133 10.77 -5.64 6.81
#